data_AF-A0A3M0XGN5-F1
#
_entry.id   AF-A0A3M0XGN5-F1
#
_cell.length_a   1.000
_cell.length_b   1.000
_cell.length_c   1.000
_cell.angle_alpha   90.00
_cell.angle_beta   90.00
_cell.angle_gamma   90.00
#
_symmetry.space_group_name_H-M   'P 1'
#
loop_
_entity.id
_entity.type
_entity.pdbx_description
1 polymer ?
#
loop_
_entity_poly.entity_id
_entity_poly.type
_entity_poly.pdbx_seq_one_letter_code
_entity_poly.pdbx_strand_id
1 'polypeptide(L)'
;MFDESLRQSMMKMLETTARLAGFGEPKTIAQIVGVIISAALSLLGVIFLCLIIYGGFLWMVSGGNEYKVLRAKKVLTNATIGLIIIVSAYSITYFVLKSLEQAIS
;
A
#
# COMPACT_ATOMS: atom_id res chain seq x y z
N MET A 1 -4.59 35.86 29.40
CA MET A 1 -4.89 35.84 27.95
C MET A 1 -3.79 35.16 27.12
N PHE A 2 -2.49 35.39 27.37
CA PHE A 2 -1.38 34.72 26.64
C PHE A 2 -1.03 33.28 27.11
N ASP A 3 -1.34 32.91 28.35
CA ASP A 3 -0.97 31.59 28.90
C ASP A 3 -1.82 30.43 28.32
N GLU A 4 -3.08 30.71 28.02
CA GLU A 4 -4.08 29.70 27.61
C GLU A 4 -3.92 29.28 26.14
N SER A 5 -3.47 30.19 25.28
CA SER A 5 -3.17 29.89 23.88
C SER A 5 -1.90 29.04 23.72
N LEU A 6 -0.85 29.29 24.53
CA LEU A 6 0.34 28.45 24.53
C LEU A 6 0.05 27.04 25.06
N ARG A 7 -0.78 26.93 26.10
CA ARG A 7 -1.21 25.62 26.63
C ARG A 7 -2.01 24.84 25.59
N GLN A 8 -2.89 25.51 24.84
CA GLN A 8 -3.61 24.92 23.70
C GLN A 8 -2.66 24.44 22.60
N SER A 9 -1.66 25.25 22.22
CA SER A 9 -0.66 24.87 21.22
C SER A 9 0.22 23.71 21.69
N MET A 10 0.65 23.73 22.95
CA MET A 10 1.44 22.64 23.54
C MET A 10 0.64 21.35 23.66
N MET A 11 -0.64 21.43 24.05
CA MET A 11 -1.55 20.30 24.10
C MET A 11 -1.79 19.72 22.69
N LYS A 12 -2.03 20.56 21.68
CA LYS A 12 -2.16 20.11 20.28
C LYS A 12 -0.89 19.45 19.76
N MET A 13 0.28 19.98 20.10
CA MET A 13 1.56 19.40 19.70
C MET A 13 1.78 18.05 20.38
N LEU A 14 1.47 17.93 21.68
CA LEU A 14 1.54 16.67 22.43
C LEU A 14 0.55 15.65 21.88
N GLU A 15 -0.69 16.03 21.61
CA GLU A 15 -1.72 15.17 21.03
C GLU A 15 -1.36 14.72 19.61
N THR A 16 -0.80 15.62 18.79
CA THR A 16 -0.32 15.28 17.43
C THR A 16 0.85 14.30 17.49
N THR A 17 1.83 14.54 18.37
CA THR A 17 2.95 13.61 18.58
C THR A 17 2.49 12.28 19.18
N ALA A 18 1.54 12.29 20.13
CA ALA A 18 0.94 11.09 20.69
C ALA A 18 0.17 10.28 19.64
N ARG A 19 -0.53 10.95 18.72
CA ARG A 19 -1.26 10.32 17.60
C ARG A 19 -0.29 9.72 16.57
N LEU A 20 0.77 10.43 16.21
CA LEU A 20 1.82 9.92 15.32
C LEU A 20 2.63 8.77 15.95
N ALA A 21 2.86 8.83 17.27
CA ALA A 21 3.50 7.77 18.04
C ALA A 21 2.58 6.55 18.28
N GLY A 22 1.31 6.62 17.88
CA GLY A 22 0.37 5.51 17.94
C GLY A 22 -0.33 5.32 19.30
N PHE A 23 -0.27 6.31 20.19
CA PHE A 23 -0.88 6.30 21.52
C PHE A 23 -2.19 7.10 21.62
N GLY A 24 -2.61 7.80 20.57
CA GLY A 24 -3.76 8.73 20.60
C GLY A 24 -5.14 8.14 20.25
N GLU A 25 -5.20 6.96 19.61
CA GLU A 25 -6.47 6.30 19.27
C GLU A 25 -6.38 4.80 19.56
N PRO A 26 -7.42 4.16 20.10
CA PRO A 26 -7.47 2.71 20.20
C PRO A 26 -7.39 2.14 18.78
N LYS A 27 -6.22 1.63 18.41
CA LYS A 27 -6.03 1.02 17.10
C LYS A 27 -6.96 -0.17 16.98
N THR A 28 -8.05 0.01 16.23
CA THR A 28 -8.93 -1.10 15.89
C THR A 28 -8.14 -2.14 15.10
N ILE A 29 -8.60 -3.39 15.12
CA ILE A 29 -7.96 -4.50 14.41
C ILE A 29 -7.74 -4.13 12.92
N ALA A 30 -8.68 -3.38 12.33
CA ALA A 30 -8.59 -2.86 10.97
C ALA A 30 -7.37 -1.93 10.74
N GLN A 31 -7.02 -1.06 11.69
CA GLN A 31 -5.86 -0.15 11.55
C GLN A 31 -4.53 -0.89 11.64
N ILE A 32 -4.41 -1.87 12.54
CA ILE A 32 -3.21 -2.72 12.66
C ILE A 32 -3.01 -3.53 11.38
N VAL A 33 -4.08 -4.14 10.89
CA VAL A 33 -4.08 -4.89 9.62
C VAL A 33 -3.75 -3.96 8.45
N GLY A 34 -4.29 -2.73 8.43
CA GLY A 34 -3.99 -1.73 7.41
C GLY A 34 -2.50 -1.36 7.34
N VAL A 35 -1.82 -1.22 8.48
CA VAL A 35 -0.37 -0.94 8.54
C VAL A 35 0.43 -2.14 8.00
N ILE A 36 0.10 -3.36 8.40
CA ILE A 36 0.78 -4.58 7.92
C ILE A 36 0.59 -4.75 6.42
N ILE A 37 -0.64 -4.57 5.93
CA ILE A 37 -0.97 -4.63 4.50
C ILE A 37 -0.20 -3.55 3.75
N SER A 38 -0.19 -2.30 4.23
CA SER A 38 0.54 -1.20 3.57
C SER A 38 2.05 -1.48 3.48
N ALA A 39 2.66 -1.98 4.56
CA ALA A 39 4.06 -2.40 4.56
C ALA A 39 4.31 -3.54 3.56
N ALA A 40 3.49 -4.58 3.56
CA ALA A 40 3.61 -5.71 2.62
C ALA A 40 3.41 -5.27 1.16
N LEU A 41 2.44 -4.39 0.90
CA LEU A 41 2.16 -3.83 -0.43
C LEU A 41 3.33 -3.01 -0.95
N SER A 42 3.96 -2.20 -0.10
CA SER A 42 5.12 -1.40 -0.52
C SER A 42 6.29 -2.29 -0.95
N LEU A 43 6.58 -3.34 -0.19
CA LEU A 43 7.63 -4.30 -0.51
C LEU A 43 7.32 -5.06 -1.80
N LEU A 44 6.08 -5.57 -1.92
CA LEU A 44 5.63 -6.28 -3.12
C LEU A 44 5.68 -5.37 -4.36
N GLY A 45 5.24 -4.11 -4.25
CA GLY A 45 5.25 -3.15 -5.36
C GLY A 45 6.65 -2.96 -5.95
N VAL A 46 7.67 -2.86 -5.11
CA VAL A 46 9.08 -2.78 -5.54
C VAL A 46 9.51 -4.07 -6.26
N ILE A 47 9.13 -5.24 -5.73
CA ILE A 47 9.44 -6.53 -6.37
C ILE A 47 8.79 -6.63 -7.76
N PHE A 48 7.51 -6.27 -7.88
CA PHE A 48 6.80 -6.26 -9.17
C PHE A 48 7.44 -5.29 -10.16
N LEU A 49 7.85 -4.10 -9.72
CA LEU A 49 8.58 -3.16 -10.57
C LEU A 49 9.88 -3.77 -11.11
N CYS A 50 10.67 -4.42 -10.25
CA CYS A 50 11.88 -5.13 -10.66
C CYS A 50 11.59 -6.26 -11.66
N LEU A 51 10.52 -7.03 -11.46
CA LEU A 51 10.11 -8.11 -12.37
C LEU A 51 9.67 -7.57 -13.74
N ILE A 52 8.96 -6.44 -13.78
CA ILE A 52 8.56 -5.79 -15.03
C ILE A 52 9.79 -5.31 -15.80
N ILE A 53 10.74 -4.68 -15.12
CA ILE A 53 11.99 -4.24 -15.73
C ILE A 53 12.77 -5.44 -16.28
N TYR A 54 12.92 -6.50 -15.48
CA TYR A 54 13.61 -7.72 -15.90
C TYR A 54 12.92 -8.42 -17.08
N GLY A 55 11.59 -8.57 -17.03
CA GLY A 55 10.80 -9.16 -18.10
C GLY A 55 10.84 -8.33 -19.38
N GLY A 56 10.78 -7.01 -19.27
CA GLY A 56 10.90 -6.07 -20.39
C GLY A 56 12.28 -6.14 -21.04
N PHE A 57 13.34 -6.16 -20.24
CA PHE A 57 14.71 -6.28 -20.73
C PHE A 57 14.94 -7.64 -21.43
N LEU A 58 14.45 -8.73 -20.83
CA LEU A 58 14.50 -10.05 -21.43
C LEU A 58 13.76 -10.07 -22.78
N TRP A 59 12.60 -9.42 -22.87
CA TRP A 59 11.84 -9.32 -24.12
C TRP A 59 12.60 -8.53 -25.20
N MET A 60 13.17 -7.38 -24.86
CA MET A 60 13.96 -6.55 -25.78
C MET A 60 15.20 -7.28 -26.32
N VAL A 61 15.93 -8.02 -25.47
CA VAL A 61 17.17 -8.72 -25.85
C VAL A 61 16.89 -10.09 -26.49
N SER A 62 15.62 -10.51 -26.60
CA SER A 62 15.26 -11.82 -27.16
C SER A 62 15.60 -11.97 -28.65
N GLY A 63 15.73 -10.88 -29.40
CA GLY A 63 16.28 -10.89 -30.77
C GLY A 63 15.56 -11.83 -31.75
N GLY A 64 14.28 -12.14 -31.54
CA GLY A 64 13.51 -13.07 -32.37
C GLY A 64 13.54 -14.54 -31.91
N ASN A 65 14.26 -14.88 -30.83
CA ASN A 65 14.18 -16.22 -30.24
C ASN A 65 12.83 -16.41 -29.54
N GLU A 66 11.96 -17.23 -30.14
CA GLU A 66 10.60 -17.50 -29.66
C GLU A 66 10.56 -17.97 -28.20
N TYR A 67 11.53 -18.79 -27.78
CA TYR A 67 11.58 -19.30 -26.40
C TYR A 67 11.83 -18.19 -25.39
N LYS A 68 12.75 -17.26 -25.70
CA LYS A 68 13.03 -16.10 -24.83
C LYS A 68 11.85 -15.13 -24.79
N VAL A 69 11.20 -14.90 -25.94
CA VAL A 69 9.99 -14.07 -26.02
C VAL A 69 8.86 -14.67 -25.19
N LEU A 70 8.62 -15.98 -25.31
CA LEU A 70 7.58 -16.68 -24.55
C LEU A 70 7.84 -16.60 -23.04
N ARG A 71 9.10 -16.76 -22.62
CA ARG A 71 9.51 -16.65 -21.22
C ARG A 71 9.32 -15.24 -20.68
N ALA A 72 9.72 -14.22 -21.45
CA ALA A 72 9.54 -12.81 -21.07
C ALA A 72 8.06 -12.44 -20.96
N LYS A 73 7.25 -12.85 -21.94
CA LYS A 73 5.78 -12.68 -21.89
C LYS A 73 5.18 -13.33 -20.66
N LYS A 74 5.59 -14.57 -20.32
CA LYS A 74 5.10 -15.28 -19.13
C LYS A 74 5.44 -14.57 -17.82
N VAL A 75 6.65 -14.00 -17.72
CA VAL A 75 7.04 -13.18 -16.55
C VAL A 75 6.17 -11.93 -16.47
N LEU A 76 5.95 -11.24 -17.59
CA LEU A 76 5.12 -10.03 -17.64
C LEU A 76 3.65 -10.32 -17.32
N THR A 77 3.04 -11.38 -17.87
CA THR A 77 1.65 -11.73 -17.53
C THR A 77 1.50 -12.11 -16.07
N ASN A 78 2.43 -12.89 -15.52
CA ASN A 78 2.40 -13.23 -14.09
C ASN A 78 2.55 -11.98 -13.20
N ALA A 79 3.44 -11.06 -13.57
CA ALA A 79 3.62 -9.79 -12.87
C ALA A 79 2.34 -8.94 -12.89
N THR A 80 1.70 -8.82 -14.06
CA THR A 80 0.44 -8.07 -14.22
C THR A 80 -0.71 -8.68 -13.41
N ILE A 81 -0.86 -10.00 -13.43
CA ILE A 81 -1.90 -10.69 -12.66
C ILE A 81 -1.71 -10.44 -11.16
N GLY A 82 -0.47 -10.54 -10.66
CA GLY A 82 -0.18 -10.25 -9.25
C GLY A 82 -0.50 -8.80 -8.86
N LEU A 83 -0.20 -7.84 -9.73
CA LEU A 83 -0.55 -6.44 -9.52
C LEU A 83 -2.07 -6.23 -9.44
N ILE A 84 -2.83 -6.86 -10.34
CA ILE A 84 -4.30 -6.79 -10.35
C ILE A 84 -4.87 -7.33 -9.03
N ILE A 85 -4.36 -8.45 -8.53
CA ILE A 85 -4.82 -9.06 -7.27
C ILE A 85 -4.61 -8.09 -6.10
N ILE A 86 -3.45 -7.45 -6.02
CA ILE A 86 -3.12 -6.49 -4.96
C ILE A 86 -4.07 -5.28 -4.98
N VAL A 87 -4.26 -4.68 -6.16
CA VAL A 87 -5.16 -3.53 -6.33
C VAL A 87 -6.60 -3.91 -5.99
N SER A 88 -7.02 -5.11 -6.38
CA SER A 88 -8.36 -5.63 -6.08
C SER A 88 -8.55 -5.86 -4.58
N ALA A 89 -7.58 -6.45 -3.89
CA ALA A 89 -7.62 -6.68 -2.44
C ALA A 89 -7.74 -5.35 -1.66
N TYR A 90 -6.98 -4.33 -2.06
CA TYR A 90 -7.08 -2.99 -1.46
C TYR A 90 -8.45 -2.34 -1.74
N SER A 91 -8.93 -2.41 -2.98
CA SER A 91 -10.24 -1.87 -3.36
C SER A 91 -11.39 -2.50 -2.58
N ILE A 92 -11.38 -3.84 -2.42
CA ILE A 92 -12.38 -4.56 -1.65
C ILE A 92 -12.32 -4.13 -0.17
N THR A 93 -11.13 -4.07 0.41
CA THR A 93 -10.95 -3.67 1.81
C THR A 93 -11.49 -2.26 2.04
N TYR A 94 -11.14 -1.31 1.16
CA TYR A 94 -11.65 0.05 1.22
C TYR A 94 -13.17 0.12 1.07
N PHE A 95 -13.73 -0.67 0.15
CA PHE A 95 -15.18 -0.75 -0.05
C PHE A 95 -15.91 -1.24 1.21
N VAL A 96 -15.39 -2.29 1.86
CA VAL A 96 -15.99 -2.83 3.09
C VAL A 96 -15.90 -1.80 4.23
N LEU A 97 -14.74 -1.17 4.41
CA LEU A 97 -14.56 -0.13 5.45
C LEU A 97 -15.49 1.06 5.24
N LYS A 98 -15.58 1.56 4.01
CA LYS A 98 -16.48 2.66 3.65
C LYS A 98 -17.95 2.29 3.85
N SER A 99 -18.33 1.06 3.52
CA SER A 99 -19.71 0.57 3.73
C SER A 99 -20.06 0.48 5.20
N LEU A 100 -19.10 0.10 6.07
CA LEU A 100 -19.30 0.08 7.52
C LEU A 100 -19.39 1.49 8.10
N GLU A 101 -18.58 2.44 7.64
CA GLU A 101 -18.65 3.84 8.09
C GLU A 101 -20.01 4.46 7.74
N GLN A 102 -20.49 4.28 6.50
CA GLN A 102 -21.81 4.74 6.06
C GLN A 102 -22.98 4.11 6.82
N ALA A 103 -22.81 2.91 7.37
CA ALA A 103 -23.86 2.22 8.11
C ALA A 103 -23.94 2.65 9.59
N ILE A 104 -22.87 3.24 10.13
CA ILE A 104 -22.76 3.69 11.53
C ILE A 104 -23.02 5.21 11.63
N SER A 105 -22.79 5.97 10.55
CA SER A 105 -23.19 7.38 10.40
C SER A 105 -24.66 7.53 10.04
#